data_AF-A0A852JJ19-F1
#
_entry.id   AF-A0A852JJ19-F1
#
_cell.length_a   1.000
_cell.length_b   1.000
_cell.length_c   1.000
_cell.angle_alpha   90.00
_cell.angle_beta   90.00
_cell.angle_gamma   90.00
#
_symmetry.space_group_name_H-M   'P 1'
#
loop_
_entity.id
_entity.type
_entity.pdbx_description
1 polymer ?
#
loop_
_entity_poly.entity_id
_entity_poly.type
_entity_poly.pdbx_seq_one_letter_code
_entity_poly.pdbx_strand_id
1 'polypeptide(L)'
;FNSHTDQGLTLNPRQRGFIRAVGCSENLKLLQIIIRSAKGEHKHLGVVFVDITKAFDTVSQQHILHALQQREADPHIINLVSNIGKNVSVICV
;
A
#
# COMPACT_ATOMS: atom_id res chain seq x y z
N PHE A 1 -16.87 -15.28 -5.46
CA PHE A 1 -16.20 -16.59 -5.55
C PHE A 1 -15.22 -16.67 -4.40
N ASN A 2 -15.54 -17.52 -3.42
CA ASN A 2 -15.01 -17.49 -2.04
C ASN A 2 -13.54 -17.90 -1.95
N SER A 3 -12.77 -17.23 -1.09
CA SER A 3 -11.51 -17.73 -0.55
C SER A 3 -11.34 -17.30 0.91
N HIS A 4 -11.28 -18.30 1.79
CA HIS A 4 -11.18 -18.25 3.25
C HIS A 4 -9.84 -17.67 3.79
N THR A 5 -9.47 -16.44 3.46
CA THR A 5 -8.28 -15.77 4.05
C THR A 5 -8.56 -14.36 4.60
N ASP A 6 -9.82 -14.00 4.80
CA ASP A 6 -10.24 -12.61 5.08
C ASP A 6 -10.26 -12.24 6.58
N GLN A 7 -9.39 -12.86 7.38
CA GLN A 7 -9.09 -12.39 8.76
C GLN A 7 -7.76 -11.63 8.83
N GLY A 8 -7.25 -11.16 7.70
CA GLY A 8 -5.98 -10.44 7.61
C GLY A 8 -6.19 -9.02 7.11
N LEU A 9 -5.89 -8.05 7.97
CA LEU A 9 -5.67 -6.64 7.66
C LEU A 9 -6.63 -6.00 6.62
N THR A 10 -7.59 -5.19 7.09
CA THR A 10 -8.39 -4.33 6.22
C THR A 10 -7.52 -3.26 5.55
N LEU A 11 -7.15 -3.49 4.29
CA LEU A 11 -6.50 -2.50 3.44
C LEU A 11 -7.53 -1.54 2.85
N ASN A 12 -7.07 -0.36 2.43
CA ASN A 12 -7.92 0.57 1.71
C ASN A 12 -8.45 -0.12 0.43
N PRO A 13 -9.78 -0.13 0.15
CA PRO A 13 -10.33 -0.78 -1.04
C PRO A 13 -9.81 -0.24 -2.38
N ARG A 14 -9.12 0.91 -2.39
CA ARG A 14 -8.47 1.51 -3.56
C ARG A 14 -6.97 1.20 -3.68
N GLN A 15 -6.38 0.53 -2.69
CA GLN A 15 -5.00 0.04 -2.81
C GLN A 15 -4.95 -1.01 -3.92
N ARG A 16 -4.01 -0.84 -4.85
CA ARG A 16 -3.79 -1.77 -5.97
C ARG A 16 -2.34 -2.21 -6.10
N GLY A 17 -1.41 -1.48 -5.47
CA GLY A 17 -0.02 -1.91 -5.33
C GLY A 17 0.12 -2.99 -4.26
N PHE A 18 1.03 -3.95 -4.51
CA PHE A 18 1.43 -4.98 -3.55
C PHE A 18 0.28 -5.84 -2.98
N ILE A 19 -0.83 -5.96 -3.72
CA ILE A 19 -1.94 -6.86 -3.42
C ILE A 19 -2.21 -7.78 -4.60
N ARG A 20 -2.85 -8.92 -4.34
CA ARG A 20 -3.29 -9.83 -5.40
C ARG A 20 -4.55 -9.30 -6.08
N ALA A 21 -4.39 -8.39 -7.04
CA ALA A 21 -5.46 -7.77 -7.82
C ALA A 21 -5.02 -7.50 -9.27
N VAL A 22 -5.88 -6.87 -10.08
CA VAL A 22 -5.62 -6.45 -11.48
C VAL A 22 -4.54 -5.33 -11.59
N GLY A 23 -3.90 -5.00 -10.47
CA GLY A 23 -2.85 -3.98 -10.37
C GLY A 23 -3.37 -2.57 -10.56
N CYS A 24 -2.46 -1.64 -10.86
CA CYS A 24 -2.76 -0.21 -10.97
C CYS A 24 -3.57 0.18 -12.22
N SER A 25 -3.77 -0.75 -13.16
CA SER A 25 -4.52 -0.52 -14.40
C SER A 25 -5.97 -0.08 -14.14
N GLU A 26 -6.59 -0.62 -13.08
CA GLU A 26 -7.94 -0.27 -12.66
C GLU A 26 -8.02 1.18 -12.16
N ASN A 27 -7.07 1.61 -11.33
CA ASN A 27 -6.99 2.99 -10.84
C ASN A 27 -6.78 3.98 -12.00
N LEU A 28 -5.93 3.62 -12.97
CA LEU A 28 -5.71 4.43 -14.16
C LEU A 28 -6.98 4.54 -15.01
N LYS A 29 -7.70 3.43 -15.20
CA LYS A 29 -8.96 3.43 -15.96
C LYS A 29 -10.03 4.27 -15.27
N LEU A 30 -10.14 4.17 -13.95
CA LEU A 30 -11.07 4.98 -13.16
C LEU A 30 -10.74 6.47 -13.27
N LEU A 31 -9.46 6.85 -13.14
CA LEU A 31 -9.02 8.23 -13.32
C LEU A 31 -9.36 8.76 -14.72
N GLN A 32 -9.14 7.97 -15.77
CA GLN A 32 -9.51 8.34 -17.14
C GLN A 32 -11.02 8.60 -17.29
N ILE A 33 -11.86 7.78 -16.66
CA ILE A 33 -13.33 7.94 -16.69
C ILE A 33 -13.72 9.25 -15.99
N ILE A 34 -13.17 9.52 -14.80
CA ILE A 34 -13.44 10.74 -14.04
C ILE A 34 -13.04 11.99 -14.85
N ILE A 35 -11.85 11.99 -15.46
CA ILE A 35 -11.39 13.09 -16.32
C ILE A 35 -12.32 13.31 -17.51
N ARG A 36 -12.77 12.22 -18.17
CA ARG A 36 -13.69 12.30 -19.31
C ARG A 36 -15.06 12.85 -18.89
N SER A 37 -15.59 12.42 -17.75
CA SER A 37 -16.88 12.91 -17.22
C SER A 37 -16.81 14.41 -16.91
N ALA A 38 -15.78 14.85 -16.18
CA ALA A 38 -15.60 16.26 -15.85
C ALA A 38 -15.50 17.15 -17.10
N LYS A 39 -14.78 16.69 -18.13
CA LYS A 39 -14.70 17.38 -19.43
C LYS A 39 -16.06 17.45 -20.13
N GLY A 40 -16.81 16.36 -20.16
CA GLY A 40 -18.13 16.31 -20.81
C GLY A 40 -19.18 17.15 -20.09
N GLU A 41 -19.09 17.27 -18.78
CA GLU A 41 -20.01 18.05 -17.94
C GLU A 41 -19.57 19.50 -17.71
N HIS A 42 -18.47 19.93 -18.33
CA HIS A 42 -17.86 21.26 -18.13
C HIS A 42 -17.59 21.61 -16.65
N LYS A 43 -17.21 20.61 -15.85
CA LYS A 43 -16.88 20.77 -14.42
C LYS A 43 -15.37 20.88 -14.21
N HIS A 44 -14.97 21.66 -13.21
CA HIS A 44 -13.59 21.70 -12.75
C HIS A 44 -13.22 20.41 -12.02
N LEU A 45 -12.05 19.85 -12.35
CA LEU A 45 -11.47 18.69 -11.68
C LEU A 45 -10.03 19.00 -11.31
N GLY A 46 -9.72 18.93 -10.01
CA GLY A 46 -8.34 18.97 -9.51
C GLY A 46 -7.80 17.55 -9.32
N VAL A 47 -6.57 17.31 -9.74
CA VAL A 47 -5.86 16.04 -9.51
C VAL A 47 -4.51 16.35 -8.85
N VAL A 48 -4.23 15.69 -7.72
CA VAL A 48 -2.96 15.82 -6.99
C VAL A 48 -2.21 14.49 -7.06
N PHE A 49 -0.98 14.54 -7.53
CA PHE A 49 -0.06 13.41 -7.52
C PHE A 49 0.94 13.61 -6.38
N VAL A 50 0.97 12.68 -5.43
CA VAL A 50 1.89 12.68 -4.30
C VAL A 50 2.85 11.52 -4.44
N ASP A 51 4.14 11.80 -4.33
CA ASP A 51 5.19 10.78 -4.32
C ASP A 51 6.06 10.96 -3.06
N ILE A 52 6.47 9.85 -2.46
CA ILE A 52 7.26 9.85 -1.22
C ILE A 52 8.70 9.48 -1.58
N THR A 53 9.61 10.45 -1.48
CA THR A 53 11.03 10.25 -1.72
C THR A 53 11.59 9.14 -0.83
N LYS A 54 12.25 8.13 -1.44
CA LYS A 54 12.89 7.02 -0.73
C LYS A 54 11.97 6.36 0.31
N ALA A 55 10.73 6.04 -0.09
CA ALA A 55 9.70 5.53 0.82
C ALA A 55 10.13 4.29 1.64
N PHE A 56 11.01 3.44 1.11
CA PHE A 56 11.52 2.27 1.85
C PHE A 56 12.71 2.60 2.75
N ASP A 57 13.53 3.59 2.40
CA ASP A 57 14.71 3.98 3.21
C ASP A 57 14.34 4.94 4.35
N THR A 58 13.28 5.73 4.16
CA THR A 58 12.88 6.80 5.10
C THR A 58 11.92 6.34 6.19
N VAL A 59 11.33 5.15 6.04
CA VAL A 59 10.45 4.58 7.06
C VAL A 59 11.30 3.96 8.17
N SER A 60 11.17 4.46 9.39
CA SER A 60 11.89 3.90 10.53
C SER A 60 11.34 2.51 10.90
N GLN A 61 12.23 1.63 11.37
CA GLN A 61 11.86 0.30 11.83
C GLN A 61 10.82 0.34 12.96
N GLN A 62 10.88 1.34 13.85
CA GLN A 62 9.88 1.53 14.89
C GLN A 62 8.48 1.78 14.33
N HIS A 63 8.35 2.57 13.26
CA HIS A 63 7.06 2.79 12.61
C HIS A 63 6.48 1.52 12.00
N ILE A 64 7.33 0.67 11.39
CA ILE A 64 6.90 -0.63 10.85
C ILE A 64 6.40 -1.54 11.97
N LEU A 65 7.15 -1.69 13.05
CA LEU A 65 6.77 -2.53 14.19
C LEU A 65 5.48 -2.03 14.85
N HIS A 66 5.36 -0.72 15.05
CA HIS A 66 4.13 -0.12 15.58
C HIS A 66 2.94 -0.40 14.66
N ALA A 67 3.11 -0.24 13.34
CA ALA A 67 2.04 -0.52 12.38
C ALA A 67 1.61 -2.01 12.38
N LEU A 68 2.54 -2.94 12.60
CA LEU A 68 2.22 -4.37 12.75
C LEU A 68 1.47 -4.66 14.05
N GLN A 69 1.88 -4.04 15.16
CA GLN A 69 1.21 -4.16 16.47
C GLN A 69 -0.23 -3.63 16.41
N GLN A 70 -0.44 -2.46 15.79
CA GLN A 70 -1.78 -1.86 15.62
C GLN A 70 -2.72 -2.71 14.76
N ARG A 71 -2.17 -3.65 13.99
CA ARG A 71 -2.93 -4.57 13.13
C ARG A 71 -3.04 -5.97 13.73
N GLU A 72 -2.66 -6.11 15.01
CA GLU A 72 -2.72 -7.36 15.75
C GLU A 72 -1.99 -8.50 15.04
N ALA A 73 -0.89 -8.17 14.35
CA ALA A 73 -0.05 -9.17 13.72
C ALA A 73 0.55 -10.12 14.78
N ASP A 74 0.77 -11.37 14.39
CA ASP A 74 1.34 -12.38 15.28
C ASP A 74 2.66 -11.89 15.91
N PRO A 75 2.84 -12.01 17.25
CA PRO A 75 4.07 -11.64 17.93
C PRO A 75 5.35 -12.25 17.32
N HIS A 76 5.29 -13.46 16.77
CA HIS A 76 6.41 -14.10 16.08
C HIS A 76 6.79 -13.36 14.81
N ILE A 77 5.80 -12.86 14.05
CA ILE A 77 6.03 -12.05 12.85
C ILE A 77 6.63 -10.70 13.23
N ILE A 78 6.12 -10.05 14.28
CA ILE A 78 6.68 -8.80 14.79
C ILE A 78 8.14 -8.99 15.21
N ASN A 79 8.44 -10.08 15.93
CA ASN A 79 9.81 -10.39 16.34
C ASN A 79 10.71 -10.69 15.14
N LEU A 80 10.23 -11.47 14.16
CA LEU A 80 10.96 -11.75 12.93
C LEU A 80 11.33 -10.46 12.18
N VAL A 81 10.35 -9.57 11.95
CA VAL A 81 10.58 -8.28 11.29
C VAL A 81 11.53 -7.39 12.11
N SER A 82 11.43 -7.42 13.44
CA SER A 82 12.36 -6.71 14.33
C SER A 82 13.80 -7.19 14.17
N ASN A 83 14.01 -8.49 13.93
CA ASN A 83 15.33 -9.06 13.78
C ASN A 83 15.91 -8.90 12.37
N ILE A 84 15.06 -8.83 11.34
CA ILE A 84 15.49 -8.52 9.96
C ILE A 84 16.14 -7.14 9.92
N GLY A 85 15.51 -6.12 10.50
CA GLY A 85 16.04 -4.75 10.49
C GLY A 85 17.38 -4.59 11.22
N LYS A 86 17.73 -5.51 12.12
CA LYS A 86 19.00 -5.49 12.87
C LYS A 86 20.17 -6.17 12.14
N ASN A 87 19.89 -7.00 11.13
CA ASN A 87 20.88 -7.83 10.43
C ASN A 87 21.13 -7.41 8.97
N VAL A 88 20.78 -6.18 8.59
CA VAL A 88 20.98 -5.70 7.21
C VAL A 88 22.45 -5.34 6.97
N SER A 89 23.28 -6.37 6.78
CA SER A 89 24.38 -6.37 5.82
C SER A 89 23.78 -6.72 4.47
N VAL A 90 23.47 -5.68 3.71
CA VAL A 90 22.92 -5.66 2.35
C VAL A 90 23.27 -6.89 1.51
N ILE A 91 22.29 -7.77 1.22
CA ILE A 91 22.26 -8.55 -0.02
C ILE A 91 21.38 -7.75 -0.99
N CYS A 92 21.99 -6.84 -1.73
CA CYS A 92 21.42 -6.36 -2.99
C CYS A 92 21.84 -7.37 -4.06
N VAL A 93 20.86 -8.03 -4.68
CA VAL A 93 21.03 -8.70 -5.97
C VAL A 93 20.66 -7.71 -7.06
#